data_AF-A0AAW2XAU0-F1
#
_entry.id   AF-A0AAW2XAU0-F1
#
_cell.length_a   1.000
_cell.length_b   1.000
_cell.length_c   1.000
_cell.angle_alpha   90.00
_cell.angle_beta   90.00
_cell.angle_gamma   90.00
#
_symmetry.space_group_name_H-M   'P 1'
#
loop_
_entity.id
_entity.type
_entity.pdbx_description
1 polymer ?
#
loop_
_entity_poly.entity_id
_entity_poly.type
_entity_poly.pdbx_seq_one_letter_code
_entity_poly.pdbx_strand_id
1 'polypeptide(L)'
;MSIERPPAELEDAEKGDALHAMELALCLEKLTNEKLLKLHSIADKNNDPQLADFVESEFLEEQVEAIKKISEYVAQLRRVGKGHGVWHFDQMLLHEGDGAM
;
A
#
# COMPACT_ATOMS: atom_id res chain seq x y z
N MET A 1 -1.01 2.76 21.40
CA MET A 1 -1.09 3.45 20.11
C MET A 1 -1.94 2.56 19.21
N SER A 2 -3.20 2.91 19.01
CA SER A 2 -4.13 2.05 18.25
C SER A 2 -3.90 2.27 16.77
N ILE A 3 -3.74 1.17 16.02
CA ILE A 3 -3.91 1.20 14.56
C ILE A 3 -5.40 1.39 14.36
N GLU A 4 -5.82 2.64 14.15
CA GLU A 4 -7.22 2.92 13.88
C GLU A 4 -7.62 2.25 12.57
N ARG A 5 -8.78 1.58 12.61
CA ARG A 5 -9.32 0.85 11.46
C ARG A 5 -9.42 1.81 10.28
N PRO A 6 -9.06 1.37 9.05
CA PRO A 6 -9.29 2.16 7.85
C PRO A 6 -10.76 2.61 7.77
N PRO A 7 -11.02 3.81 7.23
CA PRO A 7 -12.35 4.41 7.28
C PRO A 7 -13.42 3.50 6.66
N ALA A 8 -14.62 3.53 7.25
CA ALA A 8 -15.78 2.71 6.86
C ALA A 8 -16.22 2.87 5.38
N GLU A 9 -15.69 3.87 4.67
CA GLU A 9 -15.90 4.14 3.25
C GLU A 9 -15.39 3.02 2.31
N LEU A 10 -14.66 2.04 2.86
CA LEU A 10 -14.24 0.85 2.13
C LEU A 10 -15.30 -0.26 2.10
N GLU A 11 -16.21 -0.34 3.09
CA GLU A 11 -17.25 -1.38 3.17
C GLU A 11 -18.36 -1.11 2.14
N ASP A 12 -18.08 -1.44 0.89
CA ASP A 12 -19.04 -1.41 -0.21
C ASP A 12 -19.20 -2.83 -0.76
N ALA A 13 -20.35 -3.45 -0.45
CA ALA A 13 -20.68 -4.79 -0.91
C ALA A 13 -20.67 -4.89 -2.45
N GLU A 14 -20.82 -3.76 -3.16
CA GLU A 14 -20.76 -3.69 -4.62
C GLU A 14 -19.33 -3.67 -5.20
N LYS A 15 -18.27 -3.46 -4.41
CA LYS A 15 -16.88 -3.46 -4.92
C LYS A 15 -16.31 -4.87 -5.13
N GLY A 16 -16.75 -5.85 -4.34
CA GLY A 16 -16.24 -7.22 -4.36
C GLY A 16 -14.89 -7.36 -3.65
N ASP A 17 -14.61 -8.57 -3.17
CA ASP A 17 -13.57 -8.85 -2.17
C ASP A 17 -12.16 -8.41 -2.60
N ALA A 18 -11.78 -8.66 -3.86
CA ALA A 18 -10.44 -8.31 -4.36
C ALA A 18 -10.18 -6.80 -4.42
N LEU A 19 -11.14 -6.02 -4.94
CA LEU A 19 -11.02 -4.57 -5.00
C LEU A 19 -11.05 -3.97 -3.60
N HIS A 20 -11.94 -4.47 -2.73
CA HIS A 20 -12.00 -4.03 -1.34
C HIS A 20 -10.68 -4.29 -0.61
N ALA A 21 -10.10 -5.49 -0.76
CA ALA A 21 -8.83 -5.85 -0.13
C ALA A 21 -7.67 -4.97 -0.61
N MET A 22 -7.60 -4.66 -1.92
CA MET A 22 -6.53 -3.80 -2.45
C MET A 22 -6.71 -2.33 -2.04
N GLU A 23 -7.95 -1.81 -1.96
CA GLU A 23 -8.19 -0.47 -1.41
C GLU A 23 -7.83 -0.39 0.09
N LEU A 24 -8.11 -1.45 0.84
CA LEU A 24 -7.70 -1.58 2.25
C LEU A 24 -6.18 -1.60 2.39
N ALA A 25 -5.49 -2.41 1.58
CA ALA A 25 -4.03 -2.46 1.54
C ALA A 25 -3.43 -1.08 1.23
N LEU A 26 -3.97 -0.37 0.23
CA LEU A 26 -3.52 0.98 -0.12
C LEU A 26 -3.68 1.98 1.05
N CYS A 27 -4.79 1.89 1.78
CA CYS A 27 -4.99 2.71 2.98
C CYS A 27 -3.97 2.37 4.08
N LEU A 28 -3.65 1.10 4.28
CA LEU A 28 -2.66 0.67 5.26
C LEU A 28 -1.25 1.14 4.87
N GLU A 29 -0.84 1.03 3.61
CA GLU A 29 0.47 1.53 3.16
C GLU A 29 0.61 3.04 3.33
N LYS A 30 -0.44 3.81 2.99
CA LYS A 30 -0.46 5.26 3.24
C LYS A 30 -0.35 5.59 4.73
N LEU A 31 -1.02 4.82 5.58
CA LEU A 31 -0.93 4.99 7.03
C LEU A 31 0.49 4.67 7.53
N THR A 32 1.10 3.59 7.08
CA THR A 32 2.49 3.23 7.40
C THR A 32 3.44 4.34 7.01
N ASN A 33 3.32 4.89 5.80
CA ASN A 33 4.11 6.03 5.35
C ASN A 33 3.96 7.26 6.26
N GLU A 34 2.74 7.57 6.68
CA GLU A 34 2.49 8.67 7.62
C GLU A 34 3.18 8.43 8.97
N LYS A 35 3.23 7.18 9.45
CA LYS A 35 3.94 6.83 10.68
C LYS A 35 5.46 6.91 10.51
N LEU A 36 5.99 6.50 9.36
CA LEU A 36 7.42 6.61 9.05
C LEU A 36 7.85 8.08 8.97
N LEU A 37 7.07 8.94 8.30
CA LEU A 37 7.33 10.39 8.28
C LEU A 37 7.28 11.02 9.69
N LYS A 38 6.38 10.54 10.55
CA LYS A 38 6.35 10.95 11.97
C LYS A 38 7.59 10.51 12.73
N LEU A 39 8.07 9.29 12.49
CA LEU A 39 9.31 8.79 13.08
C LEU A 39 10.51 9.61 12.62
N HIS A 40 10.64 9.88 11.33
CA HIS A 40 11.67 10.75 10.76
C HIS A 40 11.65 12.14 11.43
N SER A 41 10.46 12.77 11.55
CA SER A 41 10.33 14.07 12.23
C SER A 41 10.75 14.04 13.70
N ILE A 42 10.60 12.90 14.39
CA ILE A 42 11.08 12.74 15.77
C ILE A 42 12.60 12.61 15.79
N ALA A 43 13.20 11.88 14.85
CA ALA A 43 14.67 11.80 14.71
C ALA A 43 15.28 13.19 14.50
N ASP A 44 14.70 13.98 13.57
CA ASP A 44 15.12 15.36 13.32
C ASP A 44 15.04 16.24 14.57
N LYS A 45 13.92 16.17 15.31
CA LYS A 45 13.72 16.96 16.54
C LYS A 45 14.72 16.63 17.64
N ASN A 46 15.24 15.40 17.66
CA ASN A 46 16.23 14.95 18.63
C ASN A 46 17.68 15.10 18.11
N ASN A 47 17.87 15.64 16.90
CA ASN A 47 19.16 15.74 16.22
C ASN A 47 19.86 14.37 16.11
N ASP A 48 19.11 13.33 15.73
CA ASP A 48 19.65 12.01 15.41
C ASP A 48 19.72 11.81 13.88
N PRO A 49 20.80 12.29 13.23
CA PRO A 49 20.91 12.24 11.77
C PRO A 49 21.04 10.82 11.24
N GLN A 50 21.57 9.88 12.03
CA GLN A 50 21.72 8.49 11.59
C GLN A 50 20.35 7.80 11.53
N LEU A 51 19.49 8.04 12.51
CA LEU A 51 18.14 7.50 12.50
C LEU A 51 17.28 8.13 11.39
N ALA A 52 17.41 9.44 11.15
CA ALA A 52 16.70 10.10 10.05
C ALA A 52 17.08 9.49 8.69
N ASP A 53 18.38 9.39 8.40
CA ASP A 53 18.93 8.79 7.18
C ASP A 53 18.47 7.34 7.00
N PHE A 54 18.55 6.52 8.05
CA PHE A 54 18.08 5.13 8.04
C PHE A 54 16.58 5.00 7.71
N VAL A 55 15.74 5.89 8.26
CA VAL A 55 14.29 5.86 7.96
C VAL A 55 14.03 6.31 6.52
N GLU A 56 14.79 7.27 6.01
CA GLU A 56 14.65 7.76 4.64
C GLU A 56 15.08 6.71 3.61
N SER A 57 16.29 6.16 3.74
CA SER A 57 16.88 5.25 2.76
C SER A 57 16.25 3.87 2.75
N GLU A 58 15.94 3.30 3.92
CA GLU A 58 15.49 1.91 4.02
C GLU A 58 13.97 1.77 3.98
N PHE A 59 13.21 2.83 4.22
CA PHE A 59 11.75 2.70 4.36
C PHE A 59 10.96 3.71 3.54
N LEU A 60 11.30 5.01 3.56
CA LEU A 60 10.46 6.02 2.89
C LEU A 60 10.48 5.88 1.36
N GLU A 61 11.62 5.53 0.76
CA GLU A 61 11.71 5.26 -0.68
C GLU A 61 10.87 4.04 -1.07
N GLU A 62 11.07 2.90 -0.39
CA GLU A 62 10.31 1.66 -0.62
C GLU A 62 8.80 1.87 -0.44
N GLN A 63 8.41 2.69 0.54
CA GLN A 63 7.01 2.96 0.84
C GLN A 63 6.31 3.74 -0.28
N VAL A 64 7.02 4.64 -0.97
CA VAL A 64 6.50 5.35 -2.16
C VAL A 64 6.26 4.36 -3.31
N GLU A 65 7.19 3.44 -3.53
CA GLU A 65 7.06 2.40 -4.55
C GLU A 65 5.90 1.45 -4.25
N ALA A 66 5.78 0.99 -2.99
CA ALA A 66 4.68 0.14 -2.54
C ALA A 66 3.31 0.81 -2.72
N ILE A 67 3.17 2.07 -2.32
CA ILE A 67 1.93 2.85 -2.50
C ILE A 67 1.57 2.96 -3.98
N LYS A 68 2.55 3.21 -4.84
CA LYS A 68 2.34 3.29 -6.29
C LYS A 68 1.87 1.94 -6.84
N LYS A 69 2.57 0.84 -6.52
CA LYS A 69 2.25 -0.51 -6.97
C LYS A 69 0.82 -0.91 -6.60
N ILE A 70 0.42 -0.71 -5.34
CA ILE A 70 -0.95 -1.03 -4.92
C ILE A 70 -1.97 -0.08 -5.56
N SER A 71 -1.64 1.20 -5.77
CA SER A 71 -2.53 2.13 -6.48
C SER A 71 -2.80 1.67 -7.92
N GLU A 72 -1.78 1.13 -8.60
CA GLU A 72 -1.91 0.55 -9.94
C GLU A 72 -2.81 -0.68 -9.92
N TYR A 73 -2.70 -1.55 -8.91
CA TYR A 73 -3.60 -2.69 -8.73
C TYR A 73 -5.06 -2.28 -8.53
N VAL A 74 -5.30 -1.30 -7.66
CA VAL A 74 -6.64 -0.74 -7.46
C VAL A 74 -7.21 -0.20 -8.78
N ALA A 75 -6.41 0.53 -9.56
CA ALA A 75 -6.83 1.05 -10.85
C ALA A 75 -7.14 -0.08 -11.86
N GLN A 76 -6.32 -1.14 -11.88
CA GLN A 76 -6.55 -2.30 -12.73
C GLN A 76 -7.83 -3.05 -12.35
N LEU A 77 -8.05 -3.33 -11.07
CA LEU A 77 -9.26 -4.00 -10.57
C LEU A 77 -10.53 -3.20 -10.87
N ARG A 78 -10.50 -1.87 -10.70
CA ARG A 78 -11.61 -0.98 -11.10
C ARG A 78 -11.88 -1.03 -12.61
N ARG A 79 -10.82 -1.16 -13.44
CA ARG A 79 -10.93 -1.22 -14.90
C ARG A 79 -11.51 -2.54 -15.40
N VAL A 80 -11.05 -3.66 -14.85
CA VAL A 80 -11.44 -5.01 -15.33
C VAL A 80 -12.79 -5.46 -14.77
N GLY A 81 -13.22 -4.89 -13.64
CA GLY A 81 -14.49 -5.22 -13.01
C GLY A 81 -14.54 -6.64 -12.43
N LYS A 82 -15.68 -6.99 -11.83
CA LYS A 82 -15.90 -8.27 -11.15
C LYS A 82 -15.89 -9.48 -12.09
N GLY A 83 -15.80 -10.68 -11.52
CA GLY A 83 -15.89 -11.95 -12.25
C GLY A 83 -14.60 -12.28 -12.98
N HIS A 84 -14.68 -12.50 -14.30
CA HIS A 84 -13.52 -12.93 -15.11
C HIS A 84 -12.37 -11.91 -15.08
N GLY A 85 -12.66 -10.61 -14.95
CA GLY A 85 -11.64 -9.57 -14.81
C GLY A 85 -10.77 -9.75 -13.57
N VAL A 86 -11.38 -10.03 -12.42
CA VAL A 86 -10.68 -10.33 -11.16
C VAL A 86 -9.87 -11.61 -11.27
N TRP A 87 -10.42 -12.67 -11.88
CA TRP A 87 -9.68 -13.92 -12.08
C TRP A 87 -8.42 -13.72 -12.93
N HIS A 88 -8.50 -12.97 -14.02
CA HIS A 88 -7.32 -12.66 -14.85
C HIS A 88 -6.30 -11.79 -14.11
N PHE A 89 -6.77 -10.84 -13.29
CA PHE A 89 -5.89 -10.04 -12.43
C PHE A 89 -5.16 -10.93 -11.39
N ASP A 90 -5.88 -11.88 -10.78
CA ASP A 90 -5.30 -12.84 -9.83
C ASP A 90 -4.22 -13.72 -10.48
N GLN A 91 -4.45 -14.21 -11.70
CA GLN A 91 -3.44 -14.96 -12.46
C GLN A 91 -2.21 -14.10 -12.80
N MET A 92 -2.42 -12.84 -13.17
CA MET A 92 -1.32 -11.90 -13.40
C MET A 92 -0.49 -11.71 -12.12
N LEU A 93 -1.14 -11.55 -10.97
CA LEU A 93 -0.48 -11.38 -9.67
C LEU A 93 0.29 -12.63 -9.26
N LEU A 94 -0.25 -13.83 -9.50
CA LEU A 94 0.40 -15.10 -9.22
C LEU A 94 1.73 -15.27 -9.97
N HIS A 95 1.82 -14.74 -11.20
CA HIS A 95 2.99 -14.85 -12.06
C HIS A 95 3.92 -13.63 -12.04
N GLU A 96 3.59 -12.58 -11.27
CA GLU A 96 4.39 -11.35 -11.22
C GLU A 96 5.84 -11.61 -10.74
N GLY A 97 6.07 -12.69 -9.98
CA GLY A 97 7.40 -13.12 -9.51
C GLY A 97 8.16 -14.07 -10.46
N ASP A 98 7.50 -14.66 -11.47
CA ASP A 98 8.11 -15.65 -12.37
C ASP A 98 8.82 -15.01 -13.59
N GLY A 99 8.57 -13.72 -13.84
CA GLY A 99 9.16 -12.96 -14.95
C GLY A 99 10.52 -12.30 -14.64
N ALA A 100 11.08 -12.53 -13.45
CA ALA A 100 12.33 -11.92 -12.98
C ALA A 100 13.54 -12.88 -12.98
N MET A 101 13.49 -13.98 -13.74
CA MET A 101 14.63 -14.89 -14.02
C MET A 101 15.10 -14.80 -15.47
#